data_AF-A0A6V7LVU5-F1
#
_entry.id   AF-A0A6V7LVU5-F1
#
_cell.length_a   1.000
_cell.length_b   1.000
_cell.length_c   1.000
_cell.angle_alpha   90.00
_cell.angle_beta   90.00
_cell.angle_gamma   90.00
#
_symmetry.space_group_name_H-M   'P 1'
#
loop_
_entity.id
_entity.type
_entity.pdbx_description
1 polymer ?
#
loop_
_entity_poly.entity_id
_entity_poly.type
_entity_poly.pdbx_seq_one_letter_code
_entity_poly.pdbx_strand_id
1 'polypeptide(L)' 'KNITLKIVMDAHQLDDVESRNVIAEISGSSMPNKTVVVSGHIDSWDVGQGAMDDGGGAFASWNSLLLLKALNLRPKRTI' A
#
# COMPACT_ATOMS: atom_id res chain seq x y z
N LYS A 1 31.13 -20.54 30.45
CA LYS A 1 31.74 -19.37 29.79
C LYS A 1 30.71 -18.26 29.82
N ASN A 2 31.03 -17.09 30.38
CA ASN A 2 30.11 -15.94 30.35
C ASN A 2 30.35 -15.15 29.07
N ILE A 3 29.28 -14.78 28.37
CA ILE A 3 29.32 -13.88 27.22
C ILE A 3 28.73 -12.54 27.70
N THR A 4 29.49 -11.47 27.50
CA THR A 4 29.04 -10.10 27.79
C THR A 4 28.87 -9.36 26.48
N LEU A 5 27.69 -8.77 26.27
CA LEU A 5 27.35 -7.95 25.11
C LEU A 5 27.23 -6.48 25.55
N LYS A 6 27.72 -5.56 24.71
CA LYS A 6 27.42 -4.12 24.83
C LYS A 6 26.57 -3.72 23.62
N ILE A 7 25.34 -3.30 23.87
CA ILE A 7 24.41 -2.81 22.87
C ILE A 7 24.27 -1.30 23.07
N VAL A 8 24.34 -0.52 21.99
CA VAL A 8 24.15 0.92 21.98
C VAL A 8 23.14 1.24 20.87
N MET A 9 22.13 2.06 21.17
CA MET A 9 21.08 2.48 20.24
C MET A 9 20.92 4.00 20.33
N ASP A 10 20.60 4.64 19.20
CA ASP A 10 20.50 6.10 19.05
C ASP A 10 19.16 6.52 18.41
N ALA A 11 18.09 5.81 18.75
CA ALA A 11 16.76 6.12 18.24
C ALA A 11 16.19 7.38 18.92
N HIS A 12 15.54 8.24 18.14
CA HIS A 12 14.89 9.46 18.61
C HIS A 12 13.42 9.49 18.22
N GLN A 13 12.57 9.96 19.14
CA GLN A 13 11.21 10.36 18.79
C GLN A 13 11.26 11.76 18.20
N LEU A 14 10.73 11.93 16.99
CA LEU A 14 10.58 13.21 16.32
C LEU A 14 9.12 13.67 16.41
N ASP A 15 8.89 14.93 16.04
CA ASP A 15 7.54 15.49 15.95
C ASP A 15 6.71 14.78 14.88
N ASP A 16 5.39 14.77 15.07
CA ASP A 16 4.45 14.18 14.12
C ASP A 16 4.49 14.91 12.77
N VAL A 17 4.36 14.14 11.69
CA VAL A 17 4.31 14.66 10.31
C VAL A 17 3.05 14.18 9.58
N GLU A 18 2.57 14.97 8.64
CA GLU A 18 1.43 14.60 7.81
C GLU A 18 1.84 13.51 6.79
N SER A 19 1.14 12.37 6.81
CA SER A 19 1.20 11.34 5.77
C SER A 19 0.00 11.45 4.82
N ARG A 20 0.01 10.72 3.70
CA ARG A 20 -1.06 10.77 2.70
C ARG A 20 -1.50 9.38 2.28
N ASN A 21 -2.82 9.22 2.19
CA ASN A 21 -3.43 8.13 1.43
C ASN A 21 -3.62 8.57 -0.01
N VAL A 22 -3.36 7.65 -0.96
CA VAL A 22 -3.68 7.84 -2.37
C VAL A 22 -4.90 6.98 -2.70
N ILE A 23 -5.94 7.59 -3.24
CA ILE A 23 -7.19 6.92 -3.60
C ILE A 23 -7.45 7.18 -5.08
N ALA A 24 -7.73 6.10 -5.82
CA ALA A 24 -8.14 6.13 -7.21
C ALA A 24 -9.34 5.20 -7.38
N GLU A 25 -10.27 5.56 -8.27
CA GLU A 25 -11.49 4.79 -8.49
C GLU A 25 -11.81 4.58 -9.98
N ILE A 26 -12.43 3.44 -10.27
CA ILE A 26 -13.11 3.16 -11.54
C ILE A 26 -14.61 3.07 -11.25
N SER A 27 -15.38 4.06 -11.71
CA SER A 27 -16.81 4.11 -11.45
C SER A 27 -17.55 2.89 -12.02
N GLY A 28 -18.35 2.24 -11.18
CA GLY A 28 -19.17 1.08 -11.56
C GLY A 28 -20.15 1.40 -12.70
N SER A 29 -20.54 0.37 -13.46
CA SER A 29 -21.46 0.51 -14.60
C SER A 29 -22.94 0.54 -14.21
N SER A 30 -23.36 -0.30 -13.25
CA SER A 30 -24.77 -0.45 -12.86
C SER A 30 -25.05 -0.17 -11.39
N MET A 31 -24.02 -0.20 -10.54
CA MET A 31 -24.11 0.04 -9.10
C MET A 31 -22.96 0.95 -8.63
N PRO A 32 -22.86 2.20 -9.14
CA PRO A 32 -21.74 3.09 -8.83
C PRO A 32 -21.64 3.46 -7.34
N ASN A 33 -22.74 3.37 -6.59
CA ASN A 33 -22.77 3.66 -5.15
C ASN A 33 -22.37 2.47 -4.26
N LYS A 34 -21.96 1.34 -4.85
CA LYS A 34 -21.45 0.16 -4.13
C LYS A 34 -19.96 0.05 -4.44
N THR A 35 -19.14 0.01 -3.39
CA THR A 35 -17.67 0.03 -3.51
C THR A 35 -17.05 -1.31 -3.12
N VAL A 36 -16.01 -1.72 -3.83
CA VAL A 36 -15.11 -2.80 -3.45
C VAL A 36 -13.72 -2.21 -3.32
N VAL A 37 -13.15 -2.21 -2.11
CA VAL A 37 -11.81 -1.65 -1.89
C VAL A 37 -10.76 -2.75 -2.08
N VAL A 38 -9.76 -2.45 -2.91
CA VAL A 38 -8.51 -3.22 -3.04
C VAL A 38 -7.38 -2.24 -2.77
N SER A 39 -6.50 -2.57 -1.81
CA SER A 39 -5.49 -1.64 -1.32
C SER A 39 -4.18 -2.35 -0.94
N GLY A 40 -3.12 -1.55 -0.82
CA GLY A 40 -1.86 -1.87 -0.16
C GLY A 40 -1.31 -0.61 0.49
N HIS A 41 -0.25 -0.72 1.28
CA HIS A 41 0.39 0.45 1.91
C HIS A 41 1.64 0.86 1.11
N ILE A 42 1.96 2.16 1.14
CA ILE A 42 3.01 2.76 0.30
C ILE A 42 4.18 3.32 1.11
N ASP A 43 4.11 3.22 2.44
CA ASP A 43 5.23 3.44 3.34
C ASP A 43 6.07 2.17 3.49
N SER A 44 7.27 2.31 4.03
CA SER A 44 8.12 1.15 4.34
C SER A 44 9.19 1.53 5.35
N TRP A 45 9.84 0.51 5.92
CA TRP A 45 11.02 0.73 6.76
C TRP A 45 12.22 1.20 5.93
N ASP A 46 12.99 2.08 6.55
CA ASP A 46 14.08 2.88 6.00
C ASP A 46 15.32 2.09 5.57
N VAL A 47 15.64 0.99 6.24
CA VAL A 47 16.84 0.18 5.94
C VAL A 47 16.64 -0.72 4.72
N GLY A 48 15.39 -1.10 4.46
CA GLY A 48 15.01 -2.00 3.38
C GLY A 48 14.73 -1.27 2.06
N GLN A 49 14.23 -2.02 1.09
CA GLN A 49 13.73 -1.46 -0.18
C GLN A 49 12.19 -1.37 -0.20
N GLY A 50 11.52 -1.82 0.86
CA GLY A 50 10.05 -1.93 0.88
C GLY A 50 9.46 -2.87 -0.17
N ALA A 51 10.26 -3.74 -0.79
CA ALA A 51 9.83 -4.48 -1.98
C ALA A 51 8.74 -5.52 -1.68
N MET A 52 8.87 -6.27 -0.59
CA MET A 52 7.87 -7.28 -0.20
C MET A 52 6.83 -6.73 0.78
N ASP A 53 7.22 -5.71 1.56
CA ASP A 53 6.38 -5.03 2.55
C ASP A 53 6.43 -3.51 2.29
N ASP A 54 5.48 -2.95 1.54
CA ASP A 54 4.40 -3.63 0.78
C ASP A 54 4.43 -3.26 -0.71
N GLY A 55 5.61 -2.96 -1.26
CA GLY A 55 5.75 -2.63 -2.69
C GLY A 55 5.09 -3.65 -3.61
N GLY A 56 5.28 -4.94 -3.34
CA GLY A 56 4.67 -6.02 -4.10
C GLY A 56 3.14 -6.06 -4.00
N GLY A 57 2.58 -5.96 -2.80
CA GLY A 57 1.13 -5.99 -2.59
C GLY A 57 0.44 -4.71 -3.07
N ALA A 58 1.02 -3.54 -2.80
CA ALA A 58 0.55 -2.26 -3.32
C ALA A 58 0.52 -2.24 -4.86
N PHE A 59 1.57 -2.74 -5.52
CA PHE A 59 1.59 -2.83 -6.98
C PHE A 59 0.64 -3.90 -7.52
N ALA A 60 0.43 -5.03 -6.83
CA ALA A 60 -0.56 -6.02 -7.25
C ALA A 60 -1.99 -5.44 -7.20
N SER A 61 -2.31 -4.68 -6.15
CA SER A 61 -3.56 -3.93 -6.01
C SER A 61 -3.75 -2.93 -7.15
N TRP A 62 -2.74 -2.12 -7.45
CA TRP A 62 -2.77 -1.18 -8.58
C TRP A 62 -2.93 -1.86 -9.95
N ASN A 63 -2.18 -2.94 -10.18
CA ASN A 63 -2.24 -3.68 -11.45
C ASN A 63 -3.61 -4.32 -11.71
N SER A 64 -4.38 -4.62 -10.66
CA SER A 64 -5.75 -5.13 -10.83
C SER A 64 -6.65 -4.13 -11.58
N LEU A 65 -6.52 -2.82 -11.30
CA LEU A 65 -7.24 -1.76 -12.01
C LEU A 65 -6.71 -1.58 -13.44
N LEU A 66 -5.39 -1.64 -13.62
CA LEU A 66 -4.77 -1.56 -14.95
C LEU A 66 -5.23 -2.69 -15.87
N LEU A 67 -5.33 -3.92 -15.35
CA LEU A 67 -5.78 -5.08 -16.11
C LEU A 67 -7.24 -4.93 -16.55
N LEU A 68 -8.13 -4.46 -15.67
CA LEU A 68 -9.53 -4.18 -16.04
C LEU A 68 -9.61 -3.18 -17.20
N LYS A 69 -8.83 -2.11 -17.13
CA LYS A 69 -8.77 -1.08 -18.18
C LYS A 69 -8.20 -1.64 -19.50
N ALA A 70 -7.12 -2.42 -19.44
CA ALA A 70 -6.49 -3.02 -20.61
C ALA A 70 -7.41 -4.02 -21.33
N LEU A 71 -8.26 -4.73 -20.58
CA LEU A 71 -9.27 -5.65 -21.12
C LEU A 71 -10.57 -4.96 -21.54
N ASN A 72 -10.66 -3.64 -21.41
CA ASN A 72 -11.88 -2.85 -21.63
C ASN A 72 -13.08 -3.38 -20.81
N LEU A 73 -12.81 -3.86 -19.60
CA LEU A 73 -13.82 -4.36 -18.67
C LEU A 73 -14.21 -3.25 -17.69
N ARG A 74 -15.53 -3.00 -17.59
CA ARG A 74 -16.08 -2.09 -16.57
C ARG A 74 -16.81 -2.88 -15.49
N PRO A 75 -16.37 -2.83 -14.22
CA PRO A 75 -17.02 -3.55 -13.14
C PRO A 75 -18.43 -3.01 -12.87
N LYS A 76 -19.32 -3.83 -12.30
CA LYS A 76 -20.68 -3.40 -11.92
C LYS A 76 -20.68 -2.42 -10.75
N ARG A 77 -19.76 -2.64 -9.80
CA ARG A 77 -19.52 -1.83 -8.59
C ARG A 77 -18.32 -0.91 -8.84
N THR A 78 -18.26 0.20 -8.13
CA THR A 78 -17.05 1.03 -8.12
C THR A 78 -15.94 0.25 -7.42
N ILE A 79 -14.75 0.28 -8.01
CA ILE A 79 -13.53 -0.26 -7.41
C ILE A 79 -12.64 0.93 -7.13
#